data_AF-A0A948DCR8-F1
#
_entry.id   AF-A0A948DCR8-F1
#
_cell.length_a   1.000
_cell.length_b   1.000
_cell.length_c   1.000
_cell.angle_alpha   90.00
_cell.angle_beta   90.00
_cell.angle_gamma   90.00
#
_symmetry.space_group_name_H-M   'P 1'
#
loop_
_entity.id
_entity.type
_entity.pdbx_description
1 polymer ?
#
loop_
_entity_poly.entity_id
_entity_poly.type
_entity_poly.pdbx_seq_one_letter_code
_entity_poly.pdbx_strand_id
1 'polypeptide(L)'
;MKGLHQVLPLVALAANLAIGIYVLTRDPQRLVNRLFAGITFCFGLWNIGEFITQVATGPSNALLGARLASVGWCLLGAVFIHFCLELTGLLPGGRRRTLLAVLY
;
A
#
# COMPACT_ATOMS: atom_id res chain seq x y z
N MET A 1 -6.01 28.34 2.34
CA MET A 1 -5.49 27.03 2.79
C MET A 1 -6.09 25.81 2.06
N LYS A 2 -7.16 25.94 1.24
CA LYS A 2 -7.80 24.79 0.54
C LYS A 2 -6.87 23.99 -0.40
N GLY A 3 -5.92 24.64 -1.06
CA GLY A 3 -5.01 23.96 -2.00
C GLY A 3 -3.95 23.07 -1.33
N LEU A 4 -3.50 23.39 -0.10
CA LEU A 4 -2.44 22.63 0.55
C LEU A 4 -2.89 21.20 0.88
N HIS A 5 -4.14 21.04 1.34
CA HIS A 5 -4.69 19.73 1.68
C HIS A 5 -4.78 18.79 0.48
N GLN A 6 -5.06 19.32 -0.71
CA GLN A 6 -5.20 18.53 -1.95
C GLN A 6 -3.85 18.03 -2.50
N VAL A 7 -2.74 18.70 -2.17
CA VAL A 7 -1.40 18.31 -2.65
C VAL A 7 -0.73 17.30 -1.72
N LEU A 8 -1.12 17.27 -0.44
CA LEU A 8 -0.55 16.34 0.55
C LEU A 8 -0.66 14.85 0.14
N PRO A 9 -1.79 14.34 -0.36
CA PRO A 9 -1.88 12.95 -0.82
C PRO A 9 -0.91 12.65 -1.96
N LEU A 10 -0.63 13.60 -2.85
CA LEU A 10 0.30 13.41 -3.96
C LEU A 10 1.76 13.36 -3.48
N VAL A 11 2.12 14.19 -2.50
CA VAL A 11 3.45 14.14 -1.87
C VAL A 11 3.62 12.81 -1.13
N ALA A 12 2.61 12.39 -0.38
CA ALA A 12 2.61 11.11 0.32
C ALA A 12 2.67 9.92 -0.67
N LEU A 13 1.96 9.98 -1.80
CA LEU A 13 2.03 8.99 -2.87
C LEU A 13 3.46 8.87 -3.41
N ALA A 14 4.07 10.00 -3.78
CA ALA A 14 5.43 10.03 -4.31
C ALA A 14 6.44 9.48 -3.30
N ALA A 15 6.34 9.88 -2.04
CA ALA A 15 7.22 9.38 -0.97
C ALA A 15 7.07 7.87 -0.74
N ASN A 16 5.84 7.36 -0.67
CA ASN A 16 5.56 5.94 -0.50
C ASN A 16 6.10 5.11 -1.67
N LEU A 17 5.84 5.52 -2.92
CA LEU A 17 6.36 4.80 -4.08
C LEU A 17 7.89 4.86 -4.15
N ALA A 18 8.48 6.02 -3.86
CA ALA A 18 9.93 6.16 -3.86
C ALA A 18 10.61 5.24 -2.84
N ILE A 19 10.13 5.21 -1.59
CA ILE A 19 10.73 4.35 -0.56
C ILE A 19 10.46 2.87 -0.82
N GLY A 20 9.28 2.51 -1.33
CA GLY A 20 8.94 1.14 -1.72
C GLY A 20 9.84 0.62 -2.84
N ILE A 21 9.99 1.40 -3.92
CA ILE A 21 10.88 1.09 -5.04
C ILE A 21 12.34 1.03 -4.58
N TYR A 22 12.77 1.98 -3.73
CA TYR A 22 14.12 1.98 -3.20
C TYR A 22 14.42 0.70 -2.41
N VAL A 23 13.56 0.31 -1.47
CA VAL A 23 13.75 -0.93 -0.69
C VAL A 23 13.71 -2.16 -1.59
N LEU A 24 12.81 -2.20 -2.58
CA LEU A 24 12.71 -3.31 -3.52
C LEU A 24 13.96 -3.46 -4.39
N THR A 25 14.56 -2.36 -4.84
CA THR A 25 15.76 -2.39 -5.69
C THR A 25 17.04 -2.75 -4.93
N ARG A 26 17.06 -2.64 -3.59
CA ARG A 26 18.20 -3.07 -2.77
C ARG A 26 18.39 -4.59 -2.76
N ASP A 27 17.31 -5.34 -2.70
CA ASP A 27 17.32 -6.81 -2.80
C ASP A 27 15.90 -7.28 -3.16
N PRO A 28 15.58 -7.46 -4.45
CA PRO A 28 14.23 -7.81 -4.90
C PRO A 28 13.86 -9.26 -4.59
N GLN A 29 14.83 -10.12 -4.24
CA GLN A 29 14.58 -11.53 -3.92
C GLN A 29 14.14 -11.71 -2.46
N ARG A 30 14.49 -10.79 -1.56
CA ARG A 30 14.05 -10.85 -0.16
C ARG A 30 12.56 -10.57 -0.02
N LEU A 31 11.87 -11.52 0.61
CA LEU A 31 10.42 -11.44 0.85
C LEU A 31 10.04 -10.21 1.69
N VAL A 32 10.83 -9.85 2.70
CA VAL A 32 10.63 -8.62 3.51
C VAL A 32 10.53 -7.37 2.62
N ASN A 33 11.41 -7.25 1.62
CA ASN A 33 11.45 -6.08 0.74
C ASN A 33 10.23 -6.04 -0.19
N ARG A 34 9.80 -7.20 -0.70
CA ARG A 34 8.58 -7.33 -1.51
C ARG A 34 7.32 -7.00 -0.71
N LEU A 35 7.23 -7.46 0.54
CA LEU A 35 6.12 -7.17 1.44
C LEU A 35 6.10 -5.68 1.82
N PHE A 36 7.26 -5.08 2.11
CA PHE A 36 7.36 -3.64 2.35
C PHE A 36 6.91 -2.82 1.12
N ALA A 37 7.36 -3.21 -0.08
CA ALA A 37 6.88 -2.60 -1.31
C ALA A 37 5.35 -2.74 -1.46
N GLY A 38 4.78 -3.91 -1.12
CA GLY A 38 3.33 -4.12 -1.06
C GLY A 38 2.61 -3.18 -0.09
N ILE A 39 3.16 -2.92 1.10
CA ILE A 39 2.62 -1.95 2.07
C ILE A 39 2.60 -0.55 1.46
N THR A 40 3.73 -0.09 0.90
CA THR A 40 3.82 1.24 0.29
C THR A 40 2.91 1.40 -0.92
N PHE A 41 2.68 0.31 -1.67
CA PHE A 41 1.71 0.28 -2.76
C PHE A 41 0.26 0.41 -2.26
N CYS A 42 -0.10 -0.26 -1.15
CA CYS A 42 -1.41 -0.10 -0.52
C CYS A 42 -1.64 1.35 -0.06
N PHE A 43 -0.62 1.99 0.53
CA PHE A 43 -0.68 3.42 0.82
C PHE A 43 -0.76 4.28 -0.46
N GLY A 44 -0.14 3.85 -1.56
CA GLY A 44 -0.30 4.50 -2.86
C GLY A 44 -1.76 4.51 -3.33
N LEU A 45 -2.44 3.37 -3.28
CA LEU A 45 -3.87 3.27 -3.62
C LEU A 45 -4.74 4.16 -2.72
N TRP A 46 -4.45 4.18 -1.41
CA TRP A 46 -5.10 5.09 -0.46
C TRP A 46 -4.94 6.55 -0.89
N ASN A 47 -3.70 6.99 -1.15
CA ASN A 47 -3.39 8.38 -1.48
C ASN A 47 -4.04 8.83 -2.80
N ILE A 48 -4.10 7.94 -3.81
CA ILE A 48 -4.80 8.24 -5.07
C ILE A 48 -6.31 8.38 -4.82
N GLY A 49 -6.90 7.46 -4.04
CA GLY A 49 -8.32 7.52 -3.70
C GLY A 49 -8.71 8.77 -2.90
N GLU A 50 -7.87 9.16 -1.94
CA GLU A 50 -8.01 10.41 -1.20
C GLU A 50 -7.94 11.64 -2.11
N PHE A 51 -6.93 11.70 -2.99
CA PHE A 51 -6.81 12.81 -3.95
C PHE A 51 -8.07 12.94 -4.82
N ILE A 52 -8.54 11.85 -5.41
CA ILE A 52 -9.75 11.82 -6.23
C ILE A 52 -10.96 12.32 -5.44
N THR A 53 -11.10 11.89 -4.18
CA THR A 53 -12.20 12.31 -3.29
C THR A 53 -12.15 13.81 -3.01
N GLN A 54 -10.96 14.37 -2.80
CA GLN A 54 -10.76 15.78 -2.48
C GLN A 54 -10.92 16.73 -3.67
N VAL A 55 -10.73 16.25 -4.90
CA VAL A 55 -10.92 17.04 -6.13
C VAL A 55 -12.23 16.75 -6.85
N ALA A 56 -13.03 15.80 -6.33
CA ALA A 56 -14.30 15.40 -6.92
C ALA A 56 -15.29 16.56 -6.98
N THR A 57 -15.84 16.81 -8.16
CA THR A 57 -16.91 17.79 -8.39
C THR A 57 -18.32 17.21 -8.24
N GLY A 58 -18.43 15.90 -8.01
CA GLY A 58 -19.71 15.22 -7.88
C GLY A 58 -19.63 13.88 -7.14
N PRO A 59 -20.78 13.33 -6.70
CA PRO A 59 -20.83 12.15 -5.83
C PRO A 59 -20.23 10.88 -6.46
N SER A 60 -20.34 10.73 -7.78
CA SER A 60 -19.79 9.57 -8.51
C SER A 60 -18.27 9.50 -8.43
N ASN A 61 -17.58 10.62 -8.62
CA ASN A 61 -16.12 10.70 -8.55
C ASN A 61 -15.63 10.53 -7.12
N ALA A 62 -16.33 11.10 -6.15
CA ALA A 62 -16.02 10.91 -4.73
C ALA A 62 -16.15 9.43 -4.33
N LEU A 63 -17.20 8.75 -4.80
CA LEU A 63 -17.39 7.32 -4.55
C LEU A 63 -16.30 6.46 -5.20
N LEU A 64 -15.84 6.83 -6.40
CA LEU A 64 -14.72 6.14 -7.05
C LEU A 64 -13.43 6.28 -6.24
N GLY A 65 -13.12 7.48 -5.75
CA GLY A 65 -11.98 7.72 -4.87
C GLY A 65 -12.06 6.90 -3.58
N ALA A 66 -13.22 6.91 -2.92
CA ALA A 66 -13.45 6.13 -1.70
C ALA A 66 -13.29 4.61 -1.92
N ARG A 67 -13.78 4.08 -3.06
CA ARG A 67 -13.60 2.66 -3.42
C ARG A 67 -12.14 2.32 -3.62
N LEU A 68 -11.39 3.17 -4.33
CA LEU A 68 -9.96 2.95 -4.56
C LEU A 68 -9.16 2.97 -3.25
N ALA A 69 -9.45 3.94 -2.37
CA ALA A 69 -8.81 3.99 -1.06
C ALA A 69 -9.14 2.77 -0.20
N SER A 70 -10.39 2.29 -0.27
CA SER A 70 -10.83 1.08 0.45
C SER A 70 -10.07 -0.17 0.01
N VAL A 71 -9.73 -0.32 -1.27
CA VAL A 71 -8.88 -1.44 -1.74
C VAL A 71 -7.52 -1.42 -1.05
N GLY A 72 -6.88 -0.26 -0.98
CA GLY A 72 -5.61 -0.10 -0.26
C GLY A 72 -5.74 -0.47 1.21
N TRP A 73 -6.79 -0.01 1.89
CA TRP A 73 -7.05 -0.31 3.30
C TRP A 73 -7.29 -1.79 3.58
N CYS A 74 -8.14 -2.44 2.77
CA CYS A 74 -8.48 -3.84 2.95
C CYS A 74 -7.27 -4.77 2.76
N LEU A 75 -6.39 -4.44 1.81
CA LEU A 75 -5.18 -5.22 1.54
C LEU A 75 -4.09 -4.96 2.60
N LEU A 76 -4.01 -3.73 3.14
CA LEU A 76 -2.96 -3.33 4.06
C LEU A 76 -2.86 -4.26 5.28
N GLY A 77 -3.99 -4.61 5.90
CA GLY A 77 -3.99 -5.48 7.08
C GLY A 77 -3.35 -6.85 6.80
N ALA A 78 -3.67 -7.45 5.65
CA ALA A 78 -3.08 -8.72 5.24
C ALA A 78 -1.58 -8.58 4.97
N VAL A 79 -1.14 -7.64 4.11
CA VAL A 79 0.30 -7.46 3.82
C VAL A 79 1.09 -7.14 5.09
N PHE A 80 0.56 -6.28 5.95
CA PHE A 80 1.26 -5.82 7.15
C PHE A 80 1.53 -6.95 8.14
N ILE A 81 0.55 -7.83 8.38
CA ILE A 81 0.76 -9.01 9.24
C ILE A 81 1.88 -9.89 8.66
N HIS A 82 1.88 -10.15 7.36
CA HIS A 82 2.92 -10.96 6.72
C HIS A 82 4.28 -10.29 6.80
N PHE A 83 4.35 -8.98 6.61
CA PHE A 83 5.57 -8.20 6.77
C PHE A 83 6.13 -8.35 8.18
N CYS A 84 5.30 -8.18 9.22
CA CYS A 84 5.71 -8.35 10.61
C CYS A 84 6.21 -9.78 10.89
N LEU A 85 5.52 -10.80 10.39
CA LEU A 85 5.93 -12.19 10.58
C LEU A 85 7.28 -12.50 9.91
N GLU A 86 7.51 -12.01 8.68
CA GLU A 86 8.78 -12.25 7.97
C GLU A 86 9.90 -11.42 8.60
N LEU A 87 9.63 -10.17 8.98
CA LEU A 87 10.60 -9.27 9.61
C LEU A 87 11.08 -9.81 10.97
N THR A 88 10.20 -10.41 11.75
CA THR A 88 10.51 -10.99 13.07
C THR A 88 10.99 -12.44 13.00
N GLY A 89 11.02 -13.05 11.81
CA GLY A 89 11.38 -14.47 11.65
C GLY A 89 10.34 -15.45 12.23
N LEU A 90 9.14 -14.98 12.57
CA LEU A 90 8.04 -15.79 13.09
C LEU A 90 7.23 -16.50 11.99
N LEU A 91 7.55 -16.24 10.72
CA LEU A 91 6.87 -16.86 9.59
C LEU A 91 7.20 -18.36 9.52
N PRO A 92 6.21 -19.27 9.67
CA PRO A 92 6.47 -20.71 9.73
C PRO A 92 7.10 -21.22 8.43
N GLY A 93 8.22 -21.95 8.53
CA GLY A 93 8.84 -22.60 7.37
C GLY A 93 7.93 -23.65 6.70
N GLY A 94 8.08 -23.85 5.38
CA GLY A 94 7.42 -24.92 4.62
C GLY A 94 6.08 -24.55 3.96
N ARG A 95 5.14 -25.50 3.91
CA ARG A 95 3.85 -25.45 3.15
C ARG A 95 2.90 -24.31 3.55
N ARG A 96 3.05 -23.76 4.77
CA ARG A 96 2.33 -22.56 5.24
C ARG A 96 2.83 -21.28 4.56
N ARG A 97 4.11 -21.23 4.16
CA ARG A 97 4.71 -20.12 3.42
C ARG A 97 4.09 -19.96 2.02
N THR A 98 3.71 -21.06 1.39
CA THR A 98 3.02 -21.09 0.08
C THR A 98 1.54 -20.79 0.17
N LEU A 99 0.84 -21.27 1.21
CA LEU A 99 -0.57 -20.92 1.46
C LEU A 99 -0.77 -19.41 1.68
N LEU A 100 0.20 -18.76 2.33
CA LEU A 100 0.22 -17.31 2.53
C LEU A 100 0.58 -16.54 1.25
N ALA A 101 1.40 -17.14 0.37
CA ALA A 101 1.74 -16.58 -0.94
C ALA A 101 0.66 -16.76 -2.00
N VAL A 102 -0.23 -17.76 -1.87
CA VAL A 102 -1.36 -18.06 -2.79
C VAL A 102 -2.62 -17.24 -2.46
N LEU A 103 -2.66 -16.56 -1.32
CA LEU A 103 -3.72 -15.61 -0.97
C LEU A 103 -3.52 -14.22 -1.62
N TYR A 104 -2.55 -14.10 -2.53
CA TYR A 104 -2.23 -12.94 -3.38
C TYR A 104 -2.13 -13.37 -4.85
#